data_AF-A0A7C5DNN4-F1
#
_entry.id   AF-A0A7C5DNN4-F1
#
_cell.length_a   1.000
_cell.length_b   1.000
_cell.length_c   1.000
_cell.angle_alpha   90.00
_cell.angle_beta   90.00
_cell.angle_gamma   90.00
#
_symmetry.space_group_name_H-M   'P 1'
#
loop_
_entity.id
_entity.type
_entity.pdbx_description
1 polymer ?
#
loop_
_entity_poly.entity_id
_entity_poly.type
_entity_poly.pdbx_seq_one_letter_code
_entity_poly.pdbx_strand_id
1 'polypeptide(L)'
;MRELENVLGGHPDVRENQSRRALIAEAIARREALASESGALATWTPPDSTGRRPKDTYIVDSPEIHDTVDWSSPYCHPMTRETFDMLLEDALAALRGKPR
;
A
#
# COMPACT_ATOMS: atom_id res chain seq x y z
N MET A 1 -0.33 7.94 12.59
CA MET A 1 0.30 6.86 13.39
C MET A 1 -0.69 6.27 14.40
N ARG A 2 -1.18 7.05 15.38
CA ARG A 2 -2.10 6.57 16.42
C ARG A 2 -3.35 5.82 15.92
N GLU A 3 -3.95 6.27 14.82
CA GLU A 3 -5.15 5.63 14.25
C GLU A 3 -4.85 4.26 13.64
N LEU A 4 -3.72 4.13 12.94
CA LEU A 4 -3.26 2.85 12.39
C LEU A 4 -2.95 1.87 13.53
N GLU A 5 -2.27 2.33 14.58
CA GLU A 5 -2.00 1.52 15.78
C GLU A 5 -3.30 1.02 16.43
N ASN A 6 -4.34 1.86 16.51
CA ASN A 6 -5.64 1.44 17.01
C ASN A 6 -6.29 0.39 16.11
N VAL A 7 -6.21 0.54 14.78
CA VAL A 7 -6.73 -0.46 13.84
C VAL A 7 -6.02 -1.80 14.00
N LEU A 8 -4.69 -1.78 14.02
CA LEU A 8 -3.88 -3.00 14.16
C LEU A 8 -4.08 -3.64 15.54
N GLY A 9 -4.09 -2.86 16.63
CA GLY A 9 -4.29 -3.38 17.98
C GLY A 9 -5.67 -4.00 18.22
N GLY A 10 -6.69 -3.60 17.46
CA GLY A 10 -8.03 -4.19 17.49
C GLY A 10 -8.26 -5.33 16.50
N HIS A 11 -7.30 -5.62 15.62
CA HIS A 11 -7.48 -6.58 14.54
C HIS A 11 -7.08 -8.01 14.99
N PRO A 12 -7.91 -9.05 14.73
CA PRO A 12 -7.74 -10.36 15.35
C PRO A 12 -6.57 -11.19 14.81
N ASP A 13 -6.03 -10.88 13.62
CA ASP A 13 -4.94 -11.64 12.97
C ASP A 13 -3.87 -10.71 12.41
N VAL A 14 -3.23 -9.89 13.27
CA VAL A 14 -2.04 -9.13 12.87
C VAL A 14 -0.80 -10.02 12.93
N ARG A 15 -0.10 -10.13 11.81
CA ARG A 15 1.11 -10.94 11.67
C ARG A 15 2.33 -10.07 11.42
N GLU A 16 3.14 -9.87 12.45
CA GLU A 16 4.35 -9.05 12.36
C GLU A 16 5.55 -9.87 11.91
N ASN A 17 6.44 -9.25 11.11
CA ASN A 17 7.77 -9.76 10.76
C ASN A 17 7.82 -11.26 10.38
N GLN A 18 6.83 -11.70 9.59
CA GLN A 18 6.73 -13.10 9.19
C GLN A 18 7.98 -13.56 8.43
N SER A 19 8.40 -14.80 8.69
CA SER A 19 9.55 -15.38 7.98
C SER A 19 9.29 -15.47 6.48
N ARG A 20 10.36 -15.42 5.68
CA ARG A 20 10.28 -15.64 4.22
C ARG A 20 9.49 -16.90 3.85
N ARG A 21 9.67 -18.00 4.59
CA ARG A 21 8.96 -19.27 4.34
C ARG A 21 7.45 -19.12 4.55
N ALA A 22 7.04 -18.44 5.63
CA ALA A 22 5.63 -18.19 5.91
C ALA A 22 4.98 -17.29 4.84
N LEU A 23 5.68 -16.24 4.41
CA LEU A 23 5.19 -15.34 3.35
C LEU A 23 4.99 -16.08 2.01
N ILE A 24 5.95 -16.94 1.62
CA ILE A 24 5.83 -17.77 0.41
C ILE A 24 4.61 -18.71 0.51
N ALA A 25 4.45 -19.39 1.64
CA ALA A 25 3.35 -20.32 1.85
C ALA A 25 1.98 -19.61 1.80
N GLU A 26 1.87 -18.43 2.41
CA GLU A 26 0.64 -17.63 2.42
C GLU A 26 0.28 -17.13 1.00
N ALA A 27 1.24 -16.59 0.24
CA ALA A 27 0.99 -16.11 -1.12
C ALA A 27 0.50 -17.23 -2.07
N ILE A 28 1.07 -18.43 -1.94
CA ILE A 28 0.62 -19.61 -2.69
C ILE A 28 -0.77 -20.05 -2.22
N ALA A 29 -1.00 -20.15 -0.91
CA ALA A 29 -2.29 -20.55 -0.34
C ALA A 29 -3.43 -19.62 -0.75
N ARG A 30 -3.13 -18.31 -0.87
CA ARG A 30 -4.07 -17.27 -1.32
C ARG A 30 -4.23 -17.21 -2.84
N ARG A 31 -3.47 -18.01 -3.60
CA ARG A 31 -3.44 -17.98 -5.07
C ARG A 31 -3.07 -16.59 -5.60
N GLU A 32 -2.17 -15.90 -4.91
CA GLU A 32 -1.59 -14.62 -5.35
C GLU A 32 -0.24 -14.83 -6.07
N ALA A 33 0.31 -16.04 -5.98
CA ALA A 33 1.53 -16.47 -6.65
C ALA A 33 1.50 -17.97 -6.98
N LEU A 34 2.31 -18.37 -7.96
CA LEU A 34 2.63 -19.77 -8.28
C LEU A 34 4.13 -20.01 -8.16
N ALA A 35 4.51 -21.20 -7.71
CA ALA A 35 5.91 -21.63 -7.80
C ALA A 35 6.21 -22.04 -9.26
N SER A 36 7.17 -21.38 -9.89
CA SER A 36 7.71 -21.80 -11.18
C SER A 36 8.61 -23.02 -11.03
N GLU A 37 8.93 -23.69 -12.15
CA GLU A 37 9.86 -24.84 -12.17
C GLU A 37 11.22 -24.51 -11.53
N SER A 38 11.70 -23.28 -11.72
CA SER A 38 12.95 -22.79 -11.14
C SER A 38 12.89 -22.52 -9.62
N GLY A 39 11.71 -22.60 -9.01
CA GLY A 39 11.47 -22.25 -7.61
C GLY A 39 11.22 -20.76 -7.36
N ALA A 40 11.26 -19.90 -8.38
CA ALA A 40 10.84 -18.51 -8.26
C ALA A 40 9.31 -18.39 -8.13
N LEU A 41 8.83 -17.37 -7.41
CA LEU A 41 7.40 -17.02 -7.37
C LEU A 41 7.02 -16.24 -8.63
N ALA A 42 6.16 -16.82 -9.45
CA ALA A 42 5.47 -16.13 -10.52
C ALA A 42 4.22 -15.46 -9.95
N THR A 43 4.18 -14.13 -9.99
CA THR A 43 3.04 -13.31 -9.57
C THR A 43 2.47 -12.55 -10.74
N TRP A 44 1.30 -11.95 -10.55
CA TRP A 44 0.66 -11.10 -11.56
C TRP A 44 0.04 -9.88 -10.88
N THR A 45 -0.04 -8.80 -11.62
CA THR A 45 -0.81 -7.61 -11.24
C THR A 45 -2.09 -7.57 -12.09
N PRO A 46 -3.09 -6.76 -11.70
CA PRO A 46 -4.23 -6.50 -12.58
C PRO A 46 -3.76 -6.03 -13.97
N PRO A 47 -4.46 -6.39 -15.06
CA PRO A 47 -4.05 -6.05 -16.44
C PRO A 47 -3.77 -4.57 -16.65
N ASP A 48 -4.53 -3.70 -15.97
CA ASP A 48 -4.39 -2.25 -16.09
C ASP A 48 -3.15 -1.70 -15.33
N SER A 49 -2.46 -2.52 -14.54
CA SER A 49 -1.36 -2.09 -13.66
C SER A 49 -0.11 -2.94 -13.79
N THR A 50 0.41 -3.07 -15.02
CA THR A 50 1.65 -3.81 -15.33
C THR A 50 2.92 -2.97 -15.23
N GLY A 51 2.80 -1.68 -14.90
CA GLY A 51 3.91 -0.75 -14.74
C GLY A 51 3.56 0.40 -13.80
N ARG A 52 4.48 1.36 -13.68
CA ARG A 52 4.23 2.59 -12.91
C ARG A 52 3.06 3.36 -13.49
N ARG A 53 2.34 4.06 -12.63
CA ARG A 53 1.31 5.05 -13.00
C ARG A 53 1.72 6.44 -12.52
N PRO A 54 2.58 7.15 -13.29
CA PRO A 54 3.15 8.41 -12.83
C PRO A 54 2.09 9.47 -12.49
N LYS A 55 0.97 9.46 -13.24
CA LYS A 55 -0.16 10.38 -13.03
C LYS A 55 -0.98 10.12 -11.77
N ASP A 56 -0.77 8.97 -11.12
CA ASP A 56 -1.47 8.57 -9.90
C ASP A 56 -0.55 8.64 -8.65
N THR A 57 0.58 9.34 -8.76
CA THR A 57 1.51 9.55 -7.65
C THR A 57 1.42 10.98 -7.15
N TYR A 58 1.03 11.15 -5.89
CA TYR A 58 0.75 12.45 -5.29
C TYR A 58 1.65 12.72 -4.09
N ILE A 59 1.86 14.00 -3.81
CA ILE A 59 2.56 14.51 -2.64
C ILE A 59 1.61 15.42 -1.90
N VAL A 60 1.44 15.21 -0.59
CA VAL A 60 0.63 16.12 0.24
C VAL A 60 1.34 17.46 0.31
N ASP A 61 0.72 18.51 -0.18
CA ASP A 61 1.26 19.87 -0.09
C ASP A 61 1.08 20.38 1.34
N SER A 62 2.18 20.45 2.08
CA SER A 62 2.21 20.93 3.47
C SER A 62 3.25 22.06 3.63
N PRO A 63 3.04 22.99 4.58
CA PRO A 63 3.94 24.13 4.76
C PRO A 63 5.41 23.74 4.96
N GLU A 64 5.68 22.59 5.57
CA GLU A 64 7.02 22.10 5.89
C GLU A 64 7.81 21.67 4.66
N ILE A 65 7.13 21.25 3.58
CA ILE A 65 7.79 20.74 2.37
C ILE A 65 7.52 21.59 1.13
N HIS A 66 6.57 22.53 1.19
CA HIS A 66 6.12 23.33 0.06
C HIS A 66 7.29 23.94 -0.73
N ASP A 67 8.24 24.56 -0.04
CA ASP A 67 9.38 25.26 -0.68
C ASP A 67 10.49 24.31 -1.16
N THR A 68 10.42 23.01 -0.82
CA THR A 68 11.45 22.01 -1.13
C THR A 68 11.09 21.08 -2.28
N VAL A 69 9.80 20.95 -2.59
CA VAL A 69 9.31 20.08 -3.66
C VAL A 69 9.29 20.86 -4.98
N ASP A 70 9.74 20.23 -6.05
CA ASP A 70 9.62 20.78 -7.41
C ASP A 70 8.20 20.57 -7.95
N TRP A 71 7.28 21.47 -7.60
CA TRP A 71 5.90 21.45 -8.10
C TRP A 71 5.77 21.73 -9.60
N SER A 72 6.83 22.18 -10.27
CA SER A 72 6.83 22.38 -11.72
C SER A 72 7.01 21.07 -12.49
N SER A 73 7.53 20.03 -11.82
CA SER A 73 7.70 18.70 -12.38
C SER A 73 6.34 18.08 -12.74
N PRO A 74 6.18 17.49 -13.93
CA PRO A 74 4.96 16.79 -14.32
C PRO A 74 4.72 15.49 -13.53
N TYR A 75 5.60 15.14 -12.59
CA TYR A 75 5.53 13.95 -11.74
C TYR A 75 5.28 14.28 -10.26
N CYS A 76 5.25 15.55 -9.89
CA CYS A 76 5.00 16.02 -8.52
C CYS A 76 3.59 16.60 -8.43
N HIS A 77 2.59 15.73 -8.33
CA HIS A 77 1.19 16.15 -8.26
C HIS A 77 0.81 16.56 -6.83
N PRO A 78 0.40 17.82 -6.58
CA PRO A 78 0.01 18.25 -5.25
C PRO A 78 -1.34 17.64 -4.85
N MET A 79 -1.47 17.24 -3.60
CA MET A 79 -2.71 16.80 -2.96
C MET A 79 -2.92 17.62 -1.69
N THR A 80 -4.16 18.08 -1.45
CA THR A 80 -4.45 18.82 -0.22
C THR A 80 -4.45 17.87 0.98
N ARG A 81 -4.21 18.44 2.16
CA ARG A 81 -4.24 17.70 3.43
C ARG A 81 -5.58 17.00 3.64
N GLU A 82 -6.67 17.70 3.38
CA GLU A 82 -8.04 17.23 3.53
C GLU A 82 -8.35 16.07 2.59
N THR A 83 -7.88 16.14 1.34
CA THR A 83 -8.06 15.05 0.37
C THR A 83 -7.34 13.79 0.80
N PHE A 84 -6.11 13.93 1.31
CA PHE A 84 -5.40 12.79 1.87
C PHE A 84 -6.12 12.22 3.08
N ASP A 85 -6.64 13.06 3.98
CA ASP A 85 -7.34 12.57 5.17
C ASP A 85 -8.56 11.73 4.82
N MET A 86 -9.35 12.14 3.82
CA MET A 86 -10.44 11.31 3.29
C MET A 86 -9.94 9.95 2.77
N LEU A 87 -8.85 9.94 1.98
CA LEU A 87 -8.27 8.69 1.46
C LEU A 87 -7.71 7.79 2.58
N LEU A 88 -7.14 8.39 3.62
CA LEU A 88 -6.62 7.67 4.78
C LEU A 88 -7.77 7.02 5.57
N GLU A 89 -8.88 7.74 5.78
CA GLU A 89 -10.07 7.19 6.43
C GLU A 89 -10.62 5.97 5.67
N ASP A 90 -10.74 6.08 4.34
CA ASP A 90 -11.18 4.97 3.48
C ASP A 90 -10.22 3.78 3.56
N ALA A 91 -8.90 4.04 3.54
CA ALA A 91 -7.89 2.99 3.66
C ALA A 91 -7.96 2.27 5.02
N LEU A 92 -8.12 3.02 6.11
CA LEU A 92 -8.26 2.46 7.46
C LEU A 92 -9.55 1.66 7.60
N ALA A 93 -10.66 2.12 7.03
CA ALA A 93 -11.92 1.38 6.99
C ALA A 93 -11.79 0.06 6.22
N ALA A 94 -11.13 0.09 5.05
CA ALA A 94 -10.85 -1.10 4.26
C ALA A 94 -9.97 -2.11 5.00
N LEU A 95 -8.96 -1.64 5.75
CA LEU A 95 -8.09 -2.49 6.58
C LEU A 95 -8.85 -3.14 7.74
N ARG A 96 -9.70 -2.38 8.46
CA ARG A 96 -10.54 -2.92 9.56
C ARG A 96 -11.45 -4.06 9.11
N GLY A 97 -11.94 -4.00 7.86
CA GLY A 97 -12.84 -5.00 7.30
C GLY A 97 -12.14 -6.24 6.75
N LYS A 98 -10.80 -6.30 6.77
CA LYS A 98 -10.09 -7.50 6.35
C LYS A 98 -10.30 -8.61 7.39
N PRO A 99 -10.45 -9.87 6.95
CA PRO A 99 -10.55 -11.00 7.88
C PRO A 99 -9.19 -11.35 8.51
N ARG A 100 -8.09 -10.85 7.93
CA ARG A 100 -6.69 -11.10 8.24
C ARG A 100 -5.85 -9.90 7.82
#